data_AF-A0A965GRW8-F1
#
_entry.id   AF-A0A965GRW8-F1
#
_cell.length_a   1.000
_cell.length_b   1.000
_cell.length_c   1.000
_cell.angle_alpha   90.00
_cell.angle_beta   90.00
_cell.angle_gamma   90.00
#
_symmetry.space_group_name_H-M   'P 1'
#
loop_
_entity.id
_entity.type
_entity.pdbx_description
1 polymer ?
#
loop_
_entity_poly.entity_id
_entity_poly.type
_entity_poly.pdbx_seq_one_letter_code
_entity_poly.pdbx_strand_id
1 'polypeptide(L)'
;MQTLLAQASTSTSTGLGTAAAAAGYSSGPPIAMIIGNAISVVLGICGMLFVILLVYAGVLYLTSQGEEGNVKKAKKLITSAVLGIIIIVAAYAITRYLFQALIQVTT
;
A
#
# COMPACT_ATOMS: atom_id res chain seq x y z
N MET A 1 40.74 7.07 -21.12
CA MET A 1 39.96 8.26 -21.53
C MET A 1 38.44 8.03 -21.66
N GLN A 2 37.91 6.81 -21.71
CA GLN A 2 36.44 6.57 -21.81
C GLN A 2 35.65 6.67 -20.49
N THR A 3 36.29 6.58 -19.33
CA THR A 3 35.61 6.62 -18.02
C THR A 3 35.21 8.02 -17.57
N LEU A 4 35.86 9.07 -18.08
CA LEU A 4 35.53 10.47 -17.76
C LEU A 4 34.19 10.93 -18.38
N LEU A 5 33.81 10.43 -19.56
CA LEU A 5 32.53 10.78 -20.20
C LEU A 5 31.31 10.11 -19.54
N ALA A 6 31.51 8.93 -18.94
CA ALA A 6 30.48 8.22 -18.16
C ALA A 6 30.22 8.91 -16.81
N GLN A 7 31.27 9.45 -16.18
CA GLN A 7 31.11 10.22 -14.94
C GLN A 7 30.53 11.61 -15.19
N ALA A 8 30.82 12.25 -16.33
CA ALA A 8 30.19 13.52 -16.70
C ALA A 8 28.67 13.40 -16.87
N SER A 9 28.19 12.34 -17.54
CA SER A 9 26.75 12.08 -17.71
C SER A 9 26.05 11.66 -16.40
N THR A 10 26.77 10.99 -15.50
CA THR A 10 26.26 10.63 -14.16
C THR A 10 26.23 11.83 -13.20
N SER A 11 27.21 12.74 -13.27
CA SER A 11 27.20 13.98 -12.49
C SER A 11 26.14 14.96 -13.00
N THR A 12 25.91 15.04 -14.32
CA THR A 12 24.80 15.82 -14.89
C THR A 12 23.44 15.23 -14.51
N SER A 13 23.26 13.90 -14.49
CA SER A 13 22.00 13.28 -14.04
C SER A 13 21.76 13.44 -12.53
N THR A 14 22.81 13.43 -11.72
CA THR A 14 22.72 13.68 -10.27
C THR A 14 22.37 15.15 -9.98
N GLY A 15 22.95 16.10 -10.73
CA GLY A 15 22.64 17.54 -10.65
C GLY A 15 21.27 17.92 -11.21
N LEU A 16 20.82 17.27 -12.30
CA LEU A 16 19.44 17.37 -12.78
C LEU A 16 18.48 16.77 -11.75
N GLY A 17 18.84 15.66 -11.10
CA GLY A 17 18.04 15.01 -10.07
C GLY A 17 17.83 15.88 -8.82
N THR A 18 18.86 16.59 -8.37
CA THR A 18 18.76 17.52 -7.23
C THR A 18 18.07 18.83 -7.60
N ALA A 19 18.30 19.38 -8.79
CA ALA A 19 17.59 20.56 -9.28
C ALA A 19 16.10 20.28 -9.54
N ALA A 20 15.78 19.11 -10.08
CA ALA A 20 14.41 18.68 -10.30
C ALA A 20 13.72 18.35 -8.97
N ALA A 21 14.42 17.75 -7.99
CA ALA A 21 13.91 17.59 -6.62
C ALA A 21 13.64 18.93 -5.91
N ALA A 22 14.50 19.94 -6.11
CA ALA A 22 14.28 21.30 -5.59
C ALA A 22 13.16 22.06 -6.32
N ALA A 23 12.91 21.73 -7.60
CA ALA A 23 11.81 22.28 -8.41
C ALA A 23 10.49 21.48 -8.27
N GLY A 24 10.42 20.50 -7.36
CA GLY A 24 9.23 19.66 -7.15
C GLY A 24 9.01 18.58 -8.23
N TYR A 25 9.84 18.53 -9.27
CA TYR A 25 9.90 17.45 -10.24
C TYR A 25 10.95 16.43 -9.80
N SER A 26 10.63 15.60 -8.81
CA SER A 26 11.53 14.51 -8.45
C SER A 26 11.83 13.63 -9.69
N SER A 27 13.05 13.69 -10.22
CA SER A 27 13.70 12.55 -10.90
C SER A 27 14.17 11.50 -9.86
N GLY A 28 13.45 11.42 -8.73
CA GLY A 28 13.42 10.26 -7.86
C GLY A 28 12.48 9.21 -8.44
N PRO A 29 12.43 8.01 -7.85
CA PRO A 29 11.73 6.87 -8.43
C PRO A 29 10.29 7.26 -8.78
N PRO A 30 9.73 6.70 -9.87
CA PRO A 30 8.48 7.17 -10.49
C PRO A 30 7.45 7.50 -9.40
N ILE A 31 6.61 8.52 -9.56
CA ILE A 31 5.48 8.85 -8.66
C ILE A 31 4.76 7.60 -8.11
N ALA A 32 4.74 6.51 -8.88
CA ALA A 32 4.40 5.16 -8.48
C ALA A 32 5.06 4.62 -7.18
N MET A 33 6.35 4.86 -6.94
CA MET A 33 7.11 4.41 -5.77
C MET A 33 6.80 5.25 -4.53
N ILE A 34 6.59 6.56 -4.67
CA ILE A 34 6.15 7.42 -3.55
C ILE A 34 4.75 7.00 -3.10
N ILE A 35 3.83 6.84 -4.06
CA ILE A 35 2.47 6.38 -3.80
C ILE A 35 2.48 4.94 -3.28
N GLY A 36 3.29 4.06 -3.86
CA GLY A 36 3.44 2.68 -3.43
C GLY A 36 3.96 2.57 -1.99
N ASN A 37 4.95 3.38 -1.62
CA ASN A 37 5.47 3.42 -0.26
C ASN A 37 4.44 3.98 0.74
N ALA A 38 3.73 5.04 0.38
CA ALA A 38 2.65 5.58 1.20
C ALA A 38 1.52 4.55 1.42
N ILE A 39 1.10 3.86 0.36
CA ILE A 39 0.12 2.78 0.44
C ILE A 39 0.63 1.64 1.32
N SER A 40 1.89 1.22 1.18
CA SER A 40 2.49 0.16 2.02
C SER A 40 2.50 0.52 3.50
N VAL A 41 2.83 1.77 3.86
CA VAL A 41 2.82 2.23 5.25
C VAL A 41 1.41 2.26 5.81
N VAL A 42 0.44 2.82 5.07
CA VAL A 42 -0.96 2.87 5.50
C VAL A 42 -1.57 1.47 5.60
N LEU A 43 -1.30 0.59 4.63
CA LEU A 43 -1.75 -0.81 4.66
C LEU A 43 -1.15 -1.59 5.83
N GLY A 44 0.12 -1.35 6.19
CA GLY A 44 0.74 -2.01 7.34
C GLY A 44 0.02 -1.66 8.65
N ILE A 45 -0.24 -0.37 8.87
CA ILE A 45 -0.93 0.11 10.08
C ILE A 45 -2.39 -0.35 10.10
N CYS A 46 -3.11 -0.21 8.98
CA CYS A 46 -4.49 -0.69 8.87
C CYS A 46 -4.58 -2.22 9.05
N GLY A 47 -3.68 -2.98 8.45
CA GLY A 47 -3.63 -4.44 8.58
C GLY A 47 -3.43 -4.89 10.02
N MET A 48 -2.48 -4.27 10.74
CA MET A 48 -2.25 -4.53 12.16
C MET A 48 -3.52 -4.31 13.00
N LEU A 49 -4.21 -3.18 12.81
CA LEU A 49 -5.46 -2.87 13.51
C LEU A 49 -6.58 -3.87 13.20
N PHE A 50 -6.67 -4.32 11.94
CA PHE A 50 -7.65 -5.32 11.52
C PHE A 50 -7.45 -6.66 12.20
N VAL A 51 -6.21 -7.12 12.35
CA VAL A 51 -5.93 -8.40 13.05
C VAL A 51 -6.37 -8.31 14.50
N ILE A 52 -6.11 -7.19 15.19
CA ILE A 52 -6.51 -6.99 16.59
C ILE A 52 -8.04 -7.04 16.73
N LEU A 53 -8.76 -6.33 15.85
CA LEU A 53 -10.24 -6.36 15.82
C LEU A 53 -10.78 -7.75 15.51
N LEU A 54 -10.13 -8.49 14.62
CA LEU A 54 -10.54 -9.85 14.26
C LEU A 54 -10.36 -10.82 15.43
N VAL A 55 -9.27 -10.70 16.20
CA VAL A 55 -9.07 -11.46 17.44
C VAL A 55 -10.17 -11.14 18.45
N TYR A 56 -10.48 -9.86 18.67
CA TYR A 56 -11.55 -9.46 19.59
C TYR A 56 -12.91 -10.03 19.17
N ALA A 57 -13.23 -9.95 17.87
CA ALA A 57 -14.46 -10.53 17.32
C ALA A 57 -14.50 -12.07 17.46
N GLY A 58 -13.36 -12.73 17.29
CA GLY A 58 -13.22 -14.18 17.47
C GLY A 58 -13.43 -14.61 18.92
N VAL A 59 -12.84 -13.90 19.88
CA VAL A 59 -13.05 -14.17 21.31
C VAL A 59 -14.51 -13.94 21.67
N LEU A 60 -15.13 -12.84 21.22
CA LEU A 60 -16.55 -12.58 21.44
C LEU A 60 -17.43 -13.71 20.87
N TYR A 61 -17.10 -14.23 19.70
CA TYR A 61 -17.82 -15.35 19.08
C TYR A 61 -17.72 -16.62 19.94
N LEU A 62 -16.52 -16.97 20.40
CA LEU A 62 -16.26 -18.16 21.21
C LEU A 62 -16.88 -18.06 22.62
N THR A 63 -16.87 -16.88 23.23
CA THR A 63 -17.45 -16.63 24.56
C THR A 63 -18.97 -16.48 24.54
N SER A 64 -19.62 -16.39 23.37
CA SER A 64 -21.06 -16.17 23.27
C SER A 64 -21.94 -17.30 23.83
N GLN A 65 -21.39 -18.48 24.16
CA GLN A 65 -22.02 -19.58 24.92
C GLN A 65 -23.46 -19.97 24.51
N GLY A 66 -23.89 -19.67 23.29
CA GLY A 66 -25.24 -19.98 22.78
C GLY A 66 -26.29 -18.88 22.97
N GLU A 67 -25.93 -17.71 23.52
CA GLU A 67 -26.81 -16.55 23.56
C GLU A 67 -26.91 -15.92 22.16
N GLU A 68 -28.08 -16.03 21.52
CA GLU A 68 -28.27 -15.67 20.11
C GLU A 68 -27.88 -14.22 19.80
N GLY A 69 -28.08 -13.29 20.75
CA GLY A 69 -27.74 -11.88 20.60
C GLY A 69 -26.23 -11.68 20.44
N ASN A 70 -25.45 -12.36 21.28
CA ASN A 70 -23.99 -12.29 21.23
C ASN A 70 -23.42 -12.99 20.00
N VAL A 71 -23.99 -14.15 19.61
CA VAL A 71 -23.62 -14.85 18.37
C VAL A 71 -23.88 -13.98 17.15
N LYS A 72 -25.03 -13.29 17.08
CA LYS A 72 -25.39 -12.43 15.95
C LYS A 72 -24.49 -11.19 15.86
N LYS A 73 -24.15 -10.58 16.99
CA LYS A 73 -23.18 -9.48 17.06
C LYS A 73 -21.79 -9.92 16.62
N ALA A 74 -21.31 -11.05 17.13
CA ALA A 74 -20.00 -11.58 16.79
C ALA A 74 -19.91 -11.96 15.31
N LYS A 75 -20.94 -12.59 14.74
CA LYS A 75 -21.03 -12.84 13.30
C LYS A 75 -20.95 -11.55 12.50
N LYS A 76 -21.73 -10.52 12.86
CA LYS A 76 -21.69 -9.22 12.17
C LYS A 76 -20.28 -8.62 12.20
N LEU A 77 -19.62 -8.63 13.35
CA LEU A 77 -18.25 -8.16 13.51
C LEU A 77 -17.26 -8.91 12.62
N ILE A 78 -17.33 -10.25 12.60
CA ILE A 78 -16.50 -11.09 11.73
C ILE A 78 -16.74 -10.75 10.26
N THR A 79 -17.99 -10.64 9.81
CA THR A 79 -18.29 -10.32 8.40
C THR A 79 -17.73 -8.95 8.01
N SER A 80 -17.85 -7.95 8.88
CA SER A 80 -17.25 -6.62 8.64
C SER A 80 -15.72 -6.65 8.64
N ALA A 81 -15.10 -7.48 9.49
CA ALA A 81 -13.65 -7.65 9.52
C ALA A 81 -13.14 -8.29 8.21
N VAL A 82 -13.83 -9.33 7.73
CA VAL A 82 -13.51 -9.99 6.45
C VAL A 82 -13.68 -9.03 5.27
N LEU A 83 -14.75 -8.23 5.26
CA LEU A 83 -14.99 -7.25 4.20
C LEU A 83 -13.86 -6.22 4.09
N GLY A 84 -13.32 -5.78 5.22
CA GLY A 84 -12.20 -4.83 5.24
C GLY A 84 -10.89 -5.42 4.70
N ILE A 85 -10.60 -6.70 5.00
CA ILE A 85 -9.45 -7.40 4.41
C ILE A 85 -9.60 -7.48 2.88
N ILE A 86 -10.81 -7.81 2.40
CA ILE A 86 -11.09 -7.86 0.95
C ILE A 86 -10.83 -6.51 0.29
N ILE A 87 -11.29 -5.41 0.90
CA ILE A 87 -11.08 -4.05 0.36
C ILE A 87 -9.59 -3.69 0.30
N ILE A 88 -8.81 -4.05 1.32
CA ILE A 88 -7.37 -3.80 1.33
C ILE A 88 -6.67 -4.53 0.17
N VAL A 89 -6.99 -5.81 -0.02
CA VAL A 89 -6.43 -6.61 -1.11
C VAL A 89 -6.87 -6.06 -2.47
N ALA A 90 -8.13 -5.67 -2.61
CA ALA A 90 -8.66 -5.08 -3.83
C ALA A 90 -8.00 -3.74 -4.18
N ALA A 91 -7.82 -2.85 -3.19
CA ALA A 91 -7.14 -1.57 -3.38
C ALA A 91 -5.72 -1.79 -3.89
N TYR A 92 -4.99 -2.75 -3.32
CA TYR A 92 -3.65 -3.09 -3.75
C TYR A 92 -3.60 -3.62 -5.19
N ALA A 93 -4.54 -4.50 -5.54
CA ALA A 93 -4.65 -5.05 -6.89
C ALA A 93 -4.92 -3.96 -7.92
N ILE A 94 -5.86 -3.04 -7.63
CA ILE A 94 -6.20 -1.92 -8.50
C ILE A 94 -4.99 -1.00 -8.71
N THR A 95 -4.28 -0.64 -7.63
CA THR A 95 -3.07 0.19 -7.72
C THR A 95 -2.02 -0.44 -8.63
N ARG A 96 -1.75 -1.74 -8.46
CA ARG A 96 -0.81 -2.47 -9.33
C ARG A 96 -1.26 -2.51 -10.78
N TYR A 97 -2.56 -2.70 -11.01
CA TYR A 97 -3.15 -2.72 -12.33
C TYR A 97 -2.99 -1.36 -13.05
N LEU A 98 -3.25 -0.25 -12.37
CA LEU A 98 -3.06 1.09 -12.94
C LEU A 98 -1.61 1.34 -13.34
N PHE A 99 -0.64 0.90 -12.54
CA PHE A 99 0.78 1.03 -12.91
C PHE A 99 1.17 0.18 -14.11
N GLN A 100 0.68 -1.06 -14.20
CA GLN A 100 0.92 -1.88 -15.39
C GLN A 100 0.29 -1.29 -16.64
N ALA A 101 -0.93 -0.75 -16.54
CA ALA A 101 -1.61 -0.10 -17.65
C ALA A 101 -0.85 1.14 -18.16
N LEU A 102 -0.28 1.95 -17.27
CA LEU A 102 0.53 3.11 -17.66
C LEU A 102 1.85 2.73 -18.34
N ILE A 103 2.51 1.66 -17.88
CA ILE A 103 3.77 1.17 -18.49
C ILE A 103 3.50 0.58 -19.89
N GLN A 104 2.36 -0.10 -20.06
CA GLN A 104 1.93 -0.66 -21.35
C GLN A 104 1.56 0.41 -22.39
N VAL A 105 0.93 1.51 -21.99
CA VAL A 105 0.51 2.57 -22.93
C VAL A 105 1.69 3.48 -23.36
N THR A 106 2.77 3.52 -22.58
CA THR A 106 3.97 4.31 -22.91
C THR A 106 4.96 3.59 -23.84
N THR A 107 4.81 2.27 -24.05
CA THR A 107 5.66 1.50 -24.98
C THR A 107 4.87 1.15 -26.23
#